data_AF-A0AA43EET2-F1
#
_entry.id   AF-A0AA43EET2-F1
#
_cell.length_a   1.000
_cell.length_b   1.000
_cell.length_c   1.000
_cell.angle_alpha   90.00
_cell.angle_beta   90.00
_cell.angle_gamma   90.00
#
_symmetry.space_group_name_H-M   'P 1'
#
loop_
_entity.id
_entity.type
_entity.pdbx_description
1 polymer ?
#
loop_
_entity_poly.entity_id
_entity_poly.type
_entity_poly.pdbx_seq_one_letter_code
_entity_poly.pdbx_strand_id
1 'polypeptide(L)' 'MIPRKLGHYEIVDQLGAGGMGEVYRAKDTKLGRDVAIKILPEVFAQGSREREVHR' A
#
# COMPACT_ATOMS: atom_id res chain seq x y z
N MET A 1 6.97 -5.95 -11.33
CA MET A 1 7.88 -4.97 -10.70
C MET A 1 7.04 -3.80 -10.21
N ILE A 2 7.08 -3.48 -8.91
CA ILE A 2 6.36 -2.33 -8.34
C ILE A 2 6.96 -1.00 -8.85
N PRO A 3 6.15 0.03 -9.15
CA PRO A 3 6.70 1.34 -9.46
C PRO A 3 7.46 1.93 -8.26
N ARG A 4 8.51 2.70 -8.52
CA ARG A 4 9.30 3.39 -7.48
C ARG A 4 8.48 4.46 -6.72
N LYS A 5 7.34 4.88 -7.27
CA LYS A 5 6.46 5.89 -6.70
C LYS A 5 5.00 5.51 -6.89
N LEU A 6 4.21 5.67 -5.83
CA LEU A 6 2.76 5.48 -5.80
C LEU A 6 2.14 6.77 -5.27
N GLY A 7 1.67 7.66 -6.16
CA GLY A 7 1.20 8.98 -5.76
C GLY A 7 2.29 9.78 -5.04
N HIS A 8 2.08 10.11 -3.75
CA HIS A 8 3.03 10.82 -2.90
C HIS A 8 3.87 9.89 -2.01
N TYR A 9 3.84 8.59 -2.27
CA TYR A 9 4.66 7.60 -1.58
C TYR A 9 5.82 7.16 -2.46
N GLU A 10 7.03 7.24 -1.94
CA GLU A 10 8.24 6.79 -2.63
C GLU A 10 8.70 5.46 -2.01
N ILE A 11 8.72 4.40 -2.81
CA ILE A 11 9.10 3.05 -2.37
C ILE A 11 10.61 3.02 -2.13
N VAL A 12 11.01 2.59 -0.93
CA VAL A 12 12.42 2.56 -0.50
C VAL A 12 12.98 1.16 -0.62
N ASP A 13 12.35 0.19 0.04
CA ASP A 13 12.77 -1.21 0.09
C ASP A 13 11.60 -2.14 0.46
N GLN A 14 11.77 -3.42 0.18
CA GLN A 14 10.84 -4.46 0.59
C GLN A 14 11.10 -4.83 2.05
N LEU A 15 10.05 -4.84 2.86
CA LEU A 15 10.10 -5.26 4.27
C LEU A 15 9.79 -6.74 4.44
N GLY A 16 8.97 -7.32 3.55
CA GLY A 16 8.68 -8.75 3.58
C GLY A 16 7.66 -9.20 2.54
N ALA A 17 7.49 -10.51 2.43
CA ALA A 17 6.52 -11.15 1.56
C ALA A 17 5.93 -12.39 2.24
N GLY A 18 4.65 -12.68 1.97
CA GLY A 18 3.98 -13.88 2.46
C GLY A 18 2.64 -14.12 1.73
N GLY A 19 1.86 -15.10 2.20
CA GLY A 19 0.60 -15.50 1.55
C GLY A 19 -0.46 -14.40 1.43
N MET A 20 -0.37 -13.36 2.26
CA MET A 20 -1.25 -12.18 2.22
C MET A 20 -0.67 -11.01 1.42
N GLY A 21 0.40 -11.24 0.65
CA GLY A 21 1.03 -10.24 -0.20
C GLY A 21 2.39 -9.74 0.29
N GLU A 22 2.79 -8.62 -0.29
CA GLU A 22 4.11 -8.02 -0.12
C GLU A 22 4.01 -6.72 0.66
N VAL A 23 4.98 -6.45 1.53
CA VAL A 23 5.05 -5.23 2.34
C VAL A 23 6.32 -4.47 1.98
N TYR A 24 6.16 -3.18 1.74
CA TYR A 24 7.23 -2.26 1.37
C TYR A 24 7.29 -1.10 2.36
N ARG A 25 8.50 -0.61 2.64
CA ARG A 25 8.68 0.69 3.28
C ARG A 25 8.61 1.77 2.20
N ALA A 26 7.94 2.85 2.52
CA ALA A 26 7.86 4.02 1.66
C ALA A 26 8.02 5.31 2.46
N LYS A 27 8.50 6.37 1.80
CA LYS A 27 8.46 7.74 2.33
C LYS A 27 7.15 8.39 1.91
N ASP A 28 6.34 8.83 2.86
CA ASP A 28 5.22 9.74 2.59
C ASP A 28 5.79 11.16 2.41
N THR A 29 5.79 11.67 1.18
CA THR A 29 6.37 12.98 0.87
C THR A 29 5.50 14.15 1.32
N LYS A 30 4.23 13.92 1.69
CA LYS A 30 3.35 14.96 2.23
C LYS A 30 3.54 15.13 3.73
N LEU A 31 3.63 14.03 4.46
CA LEU A 31 3.77 14.03 5.92
C LEU A 31 5.22 13.92 6.40
N GLY A 32 6.16 13.62 5.50
CA GLY A 32 7.60 13.55 5.80
C GLY A 32 8.02 12.34 6.63
N ARG A 33 7.19 11.31 6.74
CA ARG A 33 7.43 10.12 7.58
C ARG A 33 7.53 8.83 6.78
N ASP A 34 8.13 7.83 7.39
CA ASP A 34 8.18 6.48 6.83
C ASP A 34 6.85 5.75 7.10
N VAL A 35 6.37 5.01 6.11
CA VAL A 35 5.13 4.23 6.16
C VAL A 35 5.35 2.84 5.58
N ALA A 36 4.49 1.89 5.95
CA ALA A 36 4.43 0.58 5.32
C ALA A 36 3.27 0.52 4.32
N ILE A 37 3.53 0.03 3.11
CA ILE A 37 2.54 -0.23 2.07
C ILE A 37 2.42 -1.74 1.89
N LYS A 38 1.23 -2.28 2.10
CA LYS A 38 0.92 -3.69 1.85
C LYS A 38 0.17 -3.83 0.53
N ILE A 39 0.77 -4.55 -0.41
CA ILE A 39 0.15 -4.91 -1.68
C ILE A 39 -0.51 -6.27 -1.52
N LEU A 40 -1.83 -6.30 -1.70
CA LEU A 40 -2.61 -7.52 -1.63
C LEU A 40 -2.68 -8.18 -3.02
N PRO A 41 -2.57 -9.52 -3.10
CA PRO A 41 -2.87 -10.26 -4.32
C PRO A 41 -4.30 -10.00 -4.81
N GLU A 42 -4.53 -10.06 -6.13
CA GLU A 42 -5.83 -9.78 -6.76
C GLU A 42 -6.97 -10.66 -6.20
N VAL A 43 -6.67 -11.88 -5.76
CA VAL A 43 -7.64 -12.78 -5.09
C VAL A 43 -8.27 -12.18 -3.83
N PHE A 44 -7.62 -11.17 -3.22
CA PHE A 44 -8.14 -10.43 -2.07
C PHE A 44 -8.82 -9.11 -2.44
N ALA A 45 -8.90 -8.74 -3.73
CA ALA A 45 -9.53 -7.49 -4.18
C ALA A 45 -11.08 -7.52 -4.07
N GLN A 46 -11.67 -8.68 -3.77
CA GLN A 46 -13.11 -8.83 -3.54
C GLN A 46 -13.47 -8.48 -2.09
N GLY A 47 -13.53 -7.18 -1.73
CA GLY A 47 -14.20 -6.80 -0.49
C GLY A 47 -13.70 -5.57 0.25
N SER A 48 -13.94 -4.38 -0.32
CA SER A 48 -14.20 -3.18 0.47
C SER A 48 -14.96 -2.18 -0.39
N ARG A 49 -16.27 -2.39 -0.56
CA ARG A 49 -17.16 -1.31 -0.97
C ARG A 49 -17.20 -0.33 0.21
N GLU A 50 -16.66 0.87 0.05
CA GLU A 50 -17.00 1.99 0.92
C GLU A 50 -18.53 2.07 0.99
N ARG A 51 -19.10 1.77 2.16
CA ARG A 51 -20.45 2.25 2.47
C ARG A 51 -20.30 3.72 2.77
N GLU A 52 -20.51 4.55 1.76
CA GLU A 52 -20.82 5.95 1.98
C GLU A 52 -22.16 6.01 2.73
N VAL A 53 -22.08 6.15 4.06
CA VAL A 53 -23.24 6.54 4.87
C VAL A 53 -23.30 8.06 4.79
N HIS A 54 -23.84 8.57 3.67
CA HIS A 54 -24.33 9.94 3.63
C HIS A 54 -25.65 9.99 4.40
N ARG A 55 -25.59 10.36 5.68
CA ARG A 55 -26.70 10.99 6.39
C ARG A 55 -26.16 12.02 7.36
#